data_AF-A0A7C5IBV0-F1
#
_entry.id   AF-A0A7C5IBV0-F1
#
_cell.length_a   1.000
_cell.length_b   1.000
_cell.length_c   1.000
_cell.angle_alpha   90.00
_cell.angle_beta   90.00
_cell.angle_gamma   90.00
#
_symmetry.space_group_name_H-M   'P 1'
#
loop_
_entity.id
_entity.type
_entity.pdbx_description
1 polymer ?
#
loop_
_entity_poly.entity_id
_entity_poly.type
_entity_poly.pdbx_seq_one_letter_code
_entity_poly.pdbx_strand_id
1 'polypeptide(L)' 'ARGLPVEEREFRPHVTLARLRERHPGVPEALSIGRAMEVPAFDVDRLVLFESRLLPTGPVHTEIASFPLGA' A
#
# COMPACT_ATOMS: atom_id res chain seq x y z
N ALA A 1 -0.50 -0.91 -23.72
CA ALA A 1 -1.39 -0.54 -22.59
C ALA A 1 -2.84 -0.63 -23.06
N ARG A 2 -3.77 -1.17 -22.25
CA ARG A 2 -5.21 -1.31 -22.58
C ARG A 2 -5.98 0.03 -22.50
N GLY A 3 -5.34 1.16 -22.82
CA GLY A 3 -5.94 2.50 -22.70
C GLY A 3 -5.95 3.11 -21.28
N LEU A 4 -5.33 2.45 -20.29
CA LEU A 4 -5.19 3.00 -18.94
C LEU A 4 -4.02 4.00 -18.87
N PRO A 5 -4.18 5.13 -18.16
CA PRO A 5 -3.08 6.06 -17.94
C PRO A 5 -1.97 5.38 -17.14
N VAL A 6 -0.73 5.67 -17.51
CA VAL A 6 0.45 5.15 -16.82
C VAL A 6 0.78 6.08 -15.66
N GLU A 7 1.16 5.50 -14.53
CA GLU A 7 1.71 6.28 -13.41
C GLU A 7 3.09 6.80 -13.80
N GLU A 8 3.25 8.12 -13.84
CA GLU A 8 4.53 8.77 -14.21
C GLU A 8 5.49 8.88 -13.02
N ARG A 9 4.97 8.77 -11.79
CA ARG A 9 5.81 8.81 -10.59
C ARG A 9 6.65 7.55 -10.49
N GLU A 10 7.90 7.74 -10.07
CA GLU A 10 8.80 6.65 -9.72
C GLU A 10 8.13 5.70 -8.70
N PHE A 11 8.19 4.41 -8.97
CA PHE A 11 7.65 3.40 -8.08
C PHE A 11 8.54 3.26 -6.84
N ARG A 12 7.97 3.53 -5.67
CA ARG A 12 8.62 3.36 -4.36
C ARG A 12 7.81 2.36 -3.53
N PRO A 13 8.20 1.08 -3.47
CA PRO A 13 7.44 0.06 -2.76
C PRO A 13 7.42 0.37 -1.26
N HIS A 14 6.23 0.47 -0.67
CA HIS A 14 6.03 0.70 0.75
C HIS A 14 4.65 0.21 1.18
N VAL A 15 4.49 -0.06 2.48
CA VAL A 15 3.18 -0.29 3.09
C VAL A 15 2.75 1.00 3.78
N THR A 16 1.59 1.54 3.40
CA THR A 16 1.03 2.72 4.07
C THR A 16 0.53 2.33 5.46
N LEU A 17 1.12 2.91 6.52
CA LEU A 17 0.67 2.71 7.90
C LEU A 17 -0.35 3.75 8.36
N ALA A 18 -0.18 5.00 7.92
CA ALA A 18 -1.07 6.11 8.26
C ALA A 18 -1.05 7.17 7.15
N ARG A 19 -2.14 7.93 7.04
CA ARG A 19 -2.24 9.13 6.19
C ARG A 19 -2.72 10.29 7.03
N LEU A 20 -1.87 11.29 7.20
CA LEU A 20 -2.16 12.48 8.01
C LEU A 20 -2.58 13.61 7.08
N ARG A 21 -3.73 14.24 7.34
CA ARG A 21 -4.19 15.42 6.58
C ARG A 21 -3.46 16.69 7.01
N GLU A 22 -3.07 16.74 8.28
CA GLU A 22 -2.37 17.86 8.91
C GLU A 22 -1.17 17.34 9.69
N ARG A 23 -0.20 18.23 9.96
CA ARG A 23 0.97 17.88 10.76
C ARG A 23 0.54 17.55 12.18
N HIS A 24 0.96 16.39 12.69
CA HIS A 24 0.70 15.99 14.06
C HIS A 24 2.02 16.00 14.86
N PRO A 25 2.08 16.63 16.05
CA PRO A 25 3.33 16.78 16.80
C PRO A 25 3.93 15.45 17.25
N GLY A 26 3.13 14.38 17.38
CA GLY A 26 3.60 13.03 17.73
C GLY A 26 4.22 12.22 16.58
N VAL A 27 4.27 12.74 15.35
CA VAL A 27 4.85 12.01 14.20
C VAL A 27 6.32 11.63 14.41
N PRO A 28 7.21 12.51 14.93
CA PRO A 28 8.60 12.15 15.15
C PRO A 28 8.77 10.97 16.11
N GLU A 29 7.98 10.93 17.18
CA GLU A 29 7.98 9.84 18.15
C GLU A 29 7.48 8.53 17.52
N ALA A 30 6.36 8.56 16.80
CA ALA A 30 5.83 7.39 16.09
C ALA A 30 6.83 6.81 15.07
N LEU A 31 7.56 7.68 14.35
CA LEU A 31 8.60 7.26 13.41
C LEU A 31 9.82 6.65 14.12
N SER A 32 10.15 7.12 15.33
CA SER A 32 11.27 6.56 16.10
C SER A 32 11.01 5.11 16.52
N ILE A 33 9.76 4.78 16.90
CA ILE A 33 9.33 3.41 17.21
C ILE A 33 9.41 2.54 15.96
N GLY A 34 8.92 3.04 14.82
CA GLY A 34 8.96 2.31 13.54
C GLY A 34 10.37 1.97 13.06
N ARG A 35 11.40 2.76 13.41
CA ARG A 35 12.80 2.46 13.05
C ARG A 35 13.38 1.25 13.77
N ALA A 36 12.83 0.87 14.91
CA ALA A 36 13.23 -0.32 15.64
C ALA A 36 12.50 -1.59 15.17
N MET A 37 11.54 -1.45 14.24
CA MET A 37 10.79 -2.59 13.72
C MET A 37 11.59 -3.29 12.62
N GLU A 38 11.92 -4.55 12.87
CA GLU A 38 12.39 -5.46 11.84
C GLU A 38 11.19 -6.14 11.18
N VAL A 39 11.10 -6.03 9.85
CA VAL A 39 10.09 -6.75 9.06
C VAL A 39 10.82 -7.89 8.34
N PRO A 40 10.46 -9.16 8.61
CA PRO A 40 11.10 -10.27 7.93
C PRO A 40 10.80 -10.22 6.43
N ALA A 41 11.76 -10.69 5.64
CA ALA A 41 11.53 -10.95 4.22
C ALA A 41 10.43 -12.01 4.07
N PHE A 42 9.68 -11.93 2.98
CA PHE A 42 8.66 -12.90 2.63
C PHE A 42 8.66 -13.14 1.12
N ASP A 43 8.27 -14.35 0.73
CA ASP A 43 8.09 -14.70 -0.67
C ASP A 43 6.75 -14.16 -1.18
N VAL A 44 6.78 -13.51 -2.34
CA VAL A 44 5.57 -13.02 -3.00
C VAL A 44 5.01 -14.15 -3.87
N ASP A 45 3.88 -14.73 -3.44
CA ASP A 45 3.25 -15.87 -4.11
C ASP A 45 2.24 -15.48 -5.20
N ARG A 46 1.76 -14.23 -5.21
CA ARG A 46 0.76 -13.77 -6.18
C ARG A 46 0.72 -12.24 -6.30
N LEU A 47 0.22 -11.80 -7.44
CA LEU A 47 -0.23 -10.44 -7.69
C LEU A 47 -1.76 -10.42 -7.66
N VAL A 48 -2.35 -9.47 -6.95
CA VAL A 48 -3.80 -9.32 -6.86
C VAL A 48 -4.23 -8.00 -7.48
N LEU A 49 -5.24 -8.06 -8.35
CA LEU A 49 -5.92 -6.88 -8.85
C LEU A 49 -7.09 -6.58 -7.92
N PHE A 50 -7.11 -5.36 -7.38
CA PHE A 50 -8.18 -4.88 -6.50
C PHE A 50 -9.04 -3.80 -7.18
N GLU A 51 -10.33 -3.82 -6.92
CA GLU A 51 -11.23 -2.68 -7.10
C GLU A 51 -11.23 -1.86 -5.80
N SER A 52 -11.10 -0.53 -5.90
CA SER A 52 -11.21 0.39 -4.77
C SER A 52 -12.48 1.23 -4.88
N ARG A 53 -13.43 1.05 -3.95
CA ARG A 53 -14.64 1.87 -3.86
C ARG A 53 -14.55 2.80 -2.66
N LEU A 54 -14.63 4.11 -2.90
CA LEU A 54 -14.61 5.10 -1.83
C LEU A 54 -16.01 5.27 -1.24
N LEU A 55 -16.16 4.95 0.05
CA LEU A 55 -17.37 5.20 0.83
C LEU A 55 -17.13 6.33 1.84
N PRO A 56 -18.19 6.93 2.41
CA PRO A 56 -18.05 7.92 3.49
C PRO A 56 -17.26 7.40 4.70
N THR A 57 -17.30 6.09 4.96
CA THR A 57 -16.58 5.42 6.05
C THR A 57 -15.12 5.08 5.71
N GLY A 58 -14.71 5.24 4.44
CA GLY A 58 -13.37 4.89 3.95
C GLY A 58 -13.39 4.06 2.66
N PRO A 59 -12.21 3.80 2.07
CA PRO A 59 -12.10 2.95 0.90
C PRO A 59 -12.35 1.48 1.28
N VAL A 60 -13.11 0.78 0.45
CA VAL A 60 -13.25 -0.68 0.48
C VAL A 60 -12.51 -1.25 -0.72
N HIS A 61 -11.61 -2.20 -0.45
CA HIS A 61 -10.82 -2.89 -1.46
C HIS A 61 -11.38 -4.31 -1.66
N THR A 62 -11.80 -4.60 -2.89
CA THR A 62 -12.35 -5.91 -3.27
C THR A 62 -11.39 -6.58 -4.24
N GLU A 63 -10.96 -7.80 -3.93
CA GLU A 63 -10.18 -8.62 -4.87
C GLU A 63 -11.04 -8.96 -6.09
N ILE A 64 -10.55 -8.66 -7.29
CA ILE A 64 -11.25 -8.95 -8.56
C ILE A 64 -10.53 -9.99 -9.42
N ALA A 65 -9.23 -10.17 -9.22
CA ALA A 65 -8.46 -11.24 -9.85
C ALA A 65 -7.16 -11.50 -9.07
N SER A 66 -6.71 -12.75 -9.09
CA SER A 66 -5.49 -13.24 -8.45
C SER A 66 -4.61 -13.92 -9.49
N PHE A 67 -3.32 -13.60 -9.50
CA PHE A 67 -2.35 -14.12 -10.47
C PHE A 67 -1.16 -14.71 -9.72
N PRO A 68 -0.95 -16.03 -9.72
CA PRO A 68 0.17 -16.64 -9.01
C PRO A 68 1.52 -16.18 -9.58
N LEU A 69 2.50 -16.03 -8.70
CA LEU A 69 3.89 -15.72 -9.00
C LEU A 69 4.76 -16.88 -8.51
N GLY A 70 5.50 -17.49 -9.43
CA GLY A 70 6.21 -18.75 -9.19
C GLY A 70 5.49 -19.96 -9.78
N ALA A 71 6.27 -20.95 -10.18
CA ALA A 71 5.82 -22.31 -10.49
C ALA A 71 6.23 -23.23 -9.34
#